data_AF-A0A918P521-F1
#
_entry.id   AF-A0A918P521-F1
#
_cell.length_a   1.000
_cell.length_b   1.000
_cell.length_c   1.000
_cell.angle_alpha   90.00
_cell.angle_beta   90.00
_cell.angle_gamma   90.00
#
_symmetry.space_group_name_H-M   'P 1'
#
loop_
_entity.id
_entity.type
_entity.pdbx_description
1 polymer ?
#
loop_
_entity_poly.entity_id
_entity_poly.type
_entity_poly.pdbx_seq_one_letter_code
_entity_poly.pdbx_strand_id
1 'polypeptide(L)' 'MTGIPVRGKVIGEVETIYAEFDYPSEIENFVRYMPVTDGYEPSLHSKAENEKRLFENWKKYLDAVRYEVGAD' A
#
# COMPACT_ATOMS: atom_id res chain seq x y z
N MET A 1 -13.83 -7.23 23.03
CA MET A 1 -13.89 -6.36 21.83
C MET A 1 -12.47 -5.99 21.45
N THR A 2 -11.84 -6.74 20.55
CA THR A 2 -10.52 -6.36 20.03
C THR A 2 -10.74 -5.21 19.07
N GLY A 3 -10.32 -4.00 19.45
CA GLY A 3 -10.35 -2.85 18.55
C GLY A 3 -9.63 -3.21 17.26
N ILE A 4 -10.24 -2.90 16.11
CA ILE A 4 -9.60 -3.09 14.81
C ILE A 4 -8.22 -2.41 14.89
N PRO A 5 -7.11 -3.12 14.63
CA PRO A 5 -5.80 -2.50 14.63
C PRO A 5 -5.85 -1.30 13.68
N VAL A 6 -5.52 -0.10 14.16
CA VAL A 6 -5.61 1.14 13.38
C VAL A 6 -4.95 1.00 12.00
N ARG A 7 -3.86 0.22 11.92
CA ARG A 7 -3.15 -0.11 10.68
C ARG A 7 -4.02 -0.83 9.64
N GLY A 8 -4.88 -1.76 10.07
CA GLY A 8 -5.79 -2.49 9.19
C GLY A 8 -6.86 -1.60 8.56
N LYS A 9 -7.34 -0.58 9.29
CA LYS A 9 -8.29 0.42 8.74
C LYS A 9 -7.64 1.22 7.62
N VAL A 10 -6.41 1.70 7.83
CA VAL A 10 -5.71 2.55 6.86
C VAL A 10 -5.44 1.82 5.54
N ILE A 11 -5.02 0.55 5.59
CA ILE A 11 -4.85 -0.26 4.36
C ILE A 11 -6.20 -0.47 3.66
N GLY A 12 -7.30 -0.60 4.39
CA GLY A 12 -8.64 -0.67 3.82
C GLY A 12 -9.04 0.59 3.05
N GLU A 13 -8.69 1.78 3.53
CA GLU A 13 -8.97 3.03 2.80
C GLU A 13 -8.22 3.09 1.47
N VAL A 14 -6.98 2.59 1.42
CA VAL A 14 -6.21 2.49 0.15
C VAL A 14 -6.92 1.58 -0.84
N GLU A 15 -7.49 0.46 -0.40
CA GLU A 15 -8.26 -0.45 -1.25
C GLU A 15 -9.52 0.21 -1.81
N THR A 16 -10.21 1.01 -0.98
CA THR A 16 -11.36 1.82 -1.41
C THR A 16 -10.95 2.82 -2.48
N ILE A 17 -9.89 3.60 -2.25
CA ILE A 17 -9.35 4.56 -3.24
C ILE A 17 -8.97 3.84 -4.53
N TYR A 18 -8.30 2.69 -4.45
CA TYR A 18 -7.91 1.93 -5.63
C TYR A 18 -9.13 1.50 -6.47
N ALA A 19 -10.22 1.06 -5.84
CA ALA A 19 -11.44 0.69 -6.54
C ALA A 19 -12.24 1.91 -7.06
N GLU A 20 -12.33 2.99 -6.26
CA GLU A 20 -13.09 4.19 -6.62
C GLU A 20 -12.46 4.99 -7.78
N PHE A 21 -11.15 4.84 -8.00
CA PHE A 21 -10.40 5.53 -9.04
C PHE A 21 -10.08 4.63 -10.25
N ASP A 22 -10.86 3.56 -10.46
CA ASP A 22 -10.74 2.63 -11.60
C ASP A 22 -9.41 1.86 -11.68
N TYR A 23 -8.88 1.44 -10.53
CA TYR A 23 -7.72 0.57 -10.42
C TYR A 23 -6.41 1.13 -11.03
N PRO A 24 -5.94 2.33 -10.60
CA PRO A 24 -4.74 2.93 -11.16
C PRO A 24 -3.47 2.13 -10.84
N SER A 25 -2.71 1.78 -11.88
CA SER A 25 -1.48 0.97 -11.77
C SER A 25 -0.41 1.59 -10.85
N GLU A 26 -0.40 2.91 -10.69
CA GLU A 26 0.58 3.69 -9.94
C GLU A 26 0.60 3.35 -8.45
N ILE A 27 -0.52 2.86 -7.91
CA ILE A 27 -0.68 2.53 -6.48
C ILE A 27 -0.81 1.03 -6.23
N GLU A 28 -0.87 0.21 -7.28
CA GLU A 28 -1.15 -1.23 -7.19
C GLU A 28 -0.19 -1.96 -6.24
N ASN A 29 1.07 -1.51 -6.18
CA ASN A 29 2.14 -2.16 -5.44
C ASN A 29 2.04 -2.01 -3.91
N PHE A 30 1.08 -1.21 -3.42
CA PHE A 30 0.70 -1.11 -2.01
C PHE A 30 -0.78 -1.44 -1.74
N VAL A 31 -1.45 -2.12 -2.67
CA VAL A 31 -2.79 -2.71 -2.48
C VAL A 31 -2.66 -4.17 -2.03
N ARG A 32 -3.29 -4.54 -0.92
CA ARG A 32 -3.05 -5.82 -0.23
C ARG A 32 -3.48 -7.07 -1.03
N TYR A 33 -4.50 -6.97 -1.86
CA TYR A 33 -4.98 -8.10 -2.67
C TYR A 33 -4.32 -8.18 -4.06
N MET A 34 -3.48 -7.21 -4.42
CA MET A 34 -2.79 -7.24 -5.71
C MET A 34 -1.62 -8.22 -5.69
N PRO A 35 -1.35 -8.91 -6.81
CA PRO A 35 -0.16 -9.74 -6.95
C PRO A 35 1.11 -8.93 -6.72
N VAL A 36 2.09 -9.56 -6.08
CA VAL A 36 3.39 -8.95 -5.87
C VAL A 36 4.27 -9.19 -7.11
N THR A 37 4.83 -8.11 -7.66
CA THR A 37 5.57 -8.12 -8.94
C THR A 37 7.07 -7.82 -8.80
N ASP A 38 7.55 -7.53 -7.59
CA ASP A 38 8.93 -7.12 -7.29
C ASP A 38 9.82 -8.27 -6.75
N GLY A 39 9.37 -9.53 -6.92
CA GLY A 39 10.09 -10.72 -6.45
C GLY A 39 10.00 -10.95 -4.94
N TYR A 40 9.22 -10.14 -4.21
CA TYR A 40 8.90 -10.41 -2.81
C TYR A 40 7.87 -11.55 -2.71
N GLU A 41 8.10 -12.51 -1.81
CA GLU A 41 7.27 -13.71 -1.62
C GLU A 41 6.43 -13.61 -0.33
N PRO A 42 5.16 -13.16 -0.37
CA PRO A 42 4.39 -12.86 0.84
C PRO A 42 4.17 -14.06 1.77
N SER A 43 4.22 -15.27 1.21
CA SER A 43 4.05 -16.53 1.94
C SER A 43 5.20 -16.83 2.91
N LEU A 44 6.38 -16.23 2.68
CA LEU A 44 7.57 -16.39 3.53
C LEU A 44 7.62 -15.39 4.70
N HIS A 45 6.63 -14.51 4.81
CA HIS A 45 6.61 -13.41 5.77
C HIS A 45 5.35 -13.44 6.65
N SER A 46 5.49 -12.92 7.87
CA SER A 46 4.36 -12.72 8.76
C SER A 46 3.40 -11.66 8.23
N LYS A 47 2.15 -11.69 8.71
CA LYS A 47 1.16 -10.64 8.41
C LYS A 47 1.69 -9.23 8.71
N ALA A 48 2.41 -9.06 9.82
CA ALA A 48 2.94 -7.76 10.21
C ALA A 48 4.05 -7.26 9.28
N GLU A 49 4.91 -8.16 8.79
CA GLU A 49 5.94 -7.83 7.79
C GLU A 49 5.31 -7.48 6.44
N ASN A 50 4.31 -8.24 6.02
CA ASN A 50 3.54 -7.95 4.80
C ASN A 50 2.86 -6.57 4.88
N GLU A 51 2.20 -6.24 6.00
CA GLU A 51 1.61 -4.92 6.21
C GLU A 51 2.67 -3.81 6.21
N LYS A 52 3.82 -4.04 6.87
CA LYS A 52 4.94 -3.08 6.89
C LYS A 52 5.45 -2.78 5.48
N ARG A 53 5.59 -3.79 4.62
CA ARG A 53 5.98 -3.61 3.21
C ARG A 53 5.00 -2.70 2.46
N LEU A 54 3.69 -2.90 2.63
CA LEU A 54 2.67 -2.05 1.98
C LEU A 54 2.81 -0.59 2.42
N PHE A 55 3.03 -0.33 3.72
CA PHE A 55 3.27 1.03 4.23
C PHE A 55 4.57 1.64 3.68
N GLU A 56 5.64 0.85 3.53
CA GLU A 56 6.90 1.32 2.96
C GLU A 56 6.76 1.67 1.48
N ASN A 57 6.04 0.87 0.70
CA ASN A 57 5.74 1.16 -0.71
C ASN A 57 4.88 2.41 -0.85
N TRP A 58 3.84 2.55 -0.03
CA TRP A 58 3.02 3.76 -0.03
C TRP A 58 3.81 5.00 0.34
N LYS A 59 4.68 4.92 1.36
CA LYS A 59 5.59 6.02 1.73
C LYS A 59 6.49 6.42 0.55
N LYS A 60 7.09 5.45 -0.14
CA LYS A 60 7.93 5.71 -1.33
C LYS A 60 7.16 6.43 -2.43
N TYR A 61 5.91 6.03 -2.69
CA TYR A 61 5.04 6.71 -3.65
C TYR A 61 4.78 8.17 -3.25
N LEU A 62 4.41 8.42 -2.00
CA LEU A 62 4.19 9.80 -1.51
C LEU A 62 5.46 10.65 -1.56
N ASP A 63 6.61 10.07 -1.23
CA ASP A 63 7.89 10.74 -1.33
C ASP A 63 8.18 11.11 -2.79
N ALA A 64 7.98 10.19 -3.75
CA ALA A 64 8.16 10.43 -5.18
C ALA A 64 7.24 11.54 -5.73
N VAL A 65 5.93 11.46 -5.46
CA VAL A 65 4.96 12.47 -5.91
C VAL A 65 5.27 13.86 -5.34
N ARG A 66 5.78 13.94 -4.10
CA ARG A 66 6.21 15.22 -3.52
C ARG A 66 7.39 15.86 -4.26
N TYR A 67 8.31 15.06 -4.79
CA TYR A 67 9.40 15.59 -5.62
C TYR A 67 8.89 16.10 -6.97
N GLU A 68 7.88 15.45 -7.55
CA GLU A 68 7.28 15.88 -8.82
C GLU A 68 6.46 17.17 -8.67
N VAL A 69 5.72 17.33 -7.56
CA VAL A 69 4.89 18.52 -7.30
C VAL A 69 5.70 19.69 -6.71
N GLY A 70 6.85 19.42 -6.11
CA GLY A 70 7.74 20.43 -5.51
C GLY A 70 8.84 20.95 -6.44
N ALA A 71 8.78 20.64 -7.74
CA ALA A 71 9.76 21.06 -8.75
C ALA A 71 9.47 22.44 -9.38
N ASP A 72 8.58 23.22 -8.77
CA ASP A 72 8.17 24.56 -9.19
C ASP A 72 8.85 25.68 -8.36
#